data_AF-A0A7S0H0D2-F1
#
_entry.id   AF-A0A7S0H0D2-F1
#
_cell.length_a   1.000
_cell.length_b   1.000
_cell.length_c   1.000
_cell.angle_alpha   90.00
_cell.angle_beta   90.00
_cell.angle_gamma   90.00
#
_symmetry.space_group_name_H-M   'P 1'
#
loop_
_entity.id
_entity.type
_entity.pdbx_description
1 polymer ?
#
loop_
_entity_poly.entity_id
_entity_poly.type
_entity_poly.pdbx_seq_one_letter_code
_entity_poly.pdbx_strand_id
1 'polypeptide(L)'
;MSIQVYDCLDSLNQFAAQSGDHVESARAHPIDEELGNAGKLSEEFVNELREYKEIQDKIEVLEKASAEVERSKDEMDNSFNPDDKTRIIKRVDKTLQNARATSTQIKEKLVGPKGLKIRNANLKAEEKEQGSVKTEIRENLYNFYMKKYFLAHKKYTSSSKIFKDEVHNRTKREIKVLNLSDEEAEALIEKGVDQKFIEQQLFGEDQNLKHVLAQADEVKQINQGVREILEMFQEMAGLVDAQQETIDNITAHISNTKHYTGEAVIELHAAAEYQLAARKKMLACAILFLVIIV
;
A
#
# COMPACT_ATOMS: atom_id res chain seq x y z
N MET A 1 18.04 16.41 10.55
CA MET A 1 17.68 16.25 9.12
C MET A 1 16.39 15.44 8.94
N SER A 2 15.40 15.58 9.84
CA SER A 2 14.06 14.95 9.74
C SER A 2 12.92 15.97 9.81
N ILE A 3 13.24 17.27 9.78
CA ILE A 3 12.29 18.37 9.96
C ILE A 3 11.72 18.81 8.59
N GLN A 4 12.53 18.81 7.53
CA GLN A 4 12.09 19.25 6.18
C GLN A 4 11.13 18.30 5.46
N VAL A 5 11.01 17.03 5.90
CA VAL A 5 10.05 16.08 5.31
C VAL A 5 8.66 16.20 5.95
N TYR A 6 8.61 16.52 7.25
CA TYR A 6 7.34 16.79 7.95
C TYR A 6 6.75 18.14 7.54
N ASP A 7 7.58 19.18 7.38
CA ASP A 7 7.13 20.50 6.91
C ASP A 7 6.49 20.45 5.51
N CYS A 8 6.94 19.53 4.65
CA CYS A 8 6.39 19.34 3.30
C CYS A 8 5.00 18.65 3.32
N LEU A 9 4.79 17.72 4.25
CA LEU A 9 3.51 17.03 4.45
C LEU A 9 2.46 17.95 5.09
N ASP A 10 2.87 18.78 6.06
CA ASP A 10 1.98 19.77 6.70
C ASP A 10 1.63 20.91 5.74
N SER A 11 2.57 21.34 4.88
CA SER A 11 2.29 22.34 3.85
C SER A 11 1.27 21.84 2.82
N LEU A 12 1.33 20.56 2.43
CA LEU A 12 0.36 19.94 1.51
C LEU A 12 -1.03 19.77 2.14
N ASN A 13 -1.10 19.46 3.43
CA ASN A 13 -2.37 19.36 4.16
C ASN A 13 -3.00 20.74 4.46
N GLN A 14 -2.21 21.77 4.76
CA GLN A 14 -2.72 23.14 4.95
C GLN A 14 -3.22 23.76 3.64
N PHE A 15 -2.57 23.47 2.50
CA PHE A 15 -3.02 23.95 1.19
C PHE A 15 -4.35 23.31 0.75
N ALA A 16 -4.55 22.02 1.07
CA ALA A 16 -5.80 21.32 0.82
C ALA A 16 -6.95 21.81 1.73
N ALA A 17 -6.65 22.33 2.92
CA ALA A 17 -7.65 22.88 3.84
C ALA A 17 -8.08 24.32 3.50
N GLN A 18 -7.21 25.12 2.87
CA GLN A 18 -7.51 26.52 2.50
C GLN A 18 -8.20 26.67 1.13
N SER A 19 -8.12 25.66 0.26
CA SER A 19 -8.72 25.68 -1.08
C SER A 19 -10.23 25.37 -1.10
N GLY A 20 -10.85 25.22 0.07
CA GLY A 20 -12.28 24.94 0.22
C GLY A 20 -13.23 26.14 0.06
N ASP A 21 -12.75 27.39 0.07
CA ASP A 21 -13.65 28.55 0.29
C ASP A 21 -13.53 29.76 -0.66
N HIS A 22 -12.75 29.72 -1.75
CA HIS A 22 -12.73 30.83 -2.71
C HIS A 22 -12.82 30.37 -4.16
N VAL A 23 -14.06 30.17 -4.62
CA VAL A 23 -14.39 30.29 -6.04
C VAL A 23 -15.22 31.55 -6.22
N GLU A 24 -14.56 32.69 -6.43
CA GLU A 24 -15.23 33.81 -7.08
C GLU A 24 -14.29 34.66 -7.93
N SER A 25 -14.62 34.72 -9.21
CA SER A 25 -14.34 35.77 -10.18
C SER A 25 -12.88 36.20 -10.40
N ALA A 26 -12.26 35.68 -11.46
CA ALA A 26 -11.21 36.42 -12.18
C ALA A 26 -11.44 36.35 -13.70
N ARG A 27 -11.41 37.55 -14.28
CA ARG A 27 -11.77 37.95 -15.64
C ARG A 27 -10.75 37.43 -16.66
N ALA A 28 -11.23 37.03 -17.85
CA ALA A 28 -10.41 36.58 -18.96
C ALA A 28 -9.36 37.63 -19.39
N HIS A 29 -8.08 37.22 -19.41
CA HIS A 29 -6.96 37.97 -19.97
C HIS A 29 -6.56 37.33 -21.32
N PRO A 30 -6.06 38.09 -22.30
CA PRO A 30 -5.89 37.65 -23.68
C PRO A 30 -4.60 36.83 -23.89
N ILE A 31 -4.40 35.81 -23.04
CA ILE A 31 -3.37 34.76 -23.21
C ILE A 31 -4.02 33.49 -23.80
N ASP A 32 -5.35 33.44 -23.87
CA ASP A 32 -6.13 32.28 -24.31
C ASP A 32 -5.94 31.90 -25.80
N GLU A 33 -5.31 32.76 -26.61
CA GLU A 33 -5.17 32.54 -28.06
C GLU A 33 -3.88 31.77 -28.45
N GLU A 34 -2.87 31.68 -27.56
CA GLU A 34 -1.71 30.79 -27.76
C GLU A 34 -1.74 29.50 -26.93
N LEU A 35 -2.69 29.35 -25.99
CA LEU A 35 -2.98 28.06 -25.34
C LEU A 35 -3.98 27.18 -26.13
N GLY A 36 -4.50 27.68 -27.27
CA GLY A 36 -5.49 26.97 -28.09
C GLY A 36 -5.01 25.70 -28.78
N ASN A 37 -3.70 25.39 -28.73
CA ASN A 37 -3.13 24.20 -29.37
C ASN A 37 -2.19 23.37 -28.46
N ALA A 38 -2.10 23.69 -27.16
CA ALA A 38 -1.52 22.78 -26.17
C ALA A 38 -2.55 21.67 -25.89
N GLY A 39 -2.52 20.69 -26.79
CA GLY A 39 -3.55 19.67 -26.94
C GLY A 39 -3.97 19.00 -25.64
N LYS A 40 -5.27 18.69 -25.56
CA LYS A 40 -5.84 17.71 -24.63
C LYS A 40 -4.82 16.60 -24.37
N LEU A 41 -4.41 16.41 -23.10
CA LEU A 41 -3.77 15.15 -22.71
C LEU A 41 -4.62 14.02 -23.29
N SER A 42 -3.99 13.07 -24.00
CA SER A 42 -4.74 11.95 -24.58
C SER A 42 -5.49 11.25 -23.45
N GLU A 43 -6.74 10.84 -23.70
CA GLU A 43 -7.53 10.10 -22.68
C GLU A 43 -6.77 8.88 -22.15
N GLU A 44 -5.90 8.30 -22.99
CA GLU A 44 -4.96 7.24 -22.64
C GLU A 44 -3.97 7.65 -21.53
N PHE A 45 -3.28 8.79 -21.67
CA PHE A 45 -2.32 9.26 -20.67
C PHE A 45 -3.01 9.66 -19.35
N VAL A 46 -4.24 10.19 -19.42
CA VAL A 46 -5.07 10.46 -18.23
C VAL A 46 -5.46 9.16 -17.50
N ASN A 47 -5.79 8.10 -18.25
CA ASN A 47 -6.06 6.78 -17.67
C ASN A 47 -4.80 6.17 -17.04
N GLU A 48 -3.62 6.32 -17.66
CA GLU A 48 -2.33 5.88 -17.08
C GLU A 48 -2.07 6.55 -15.72
N LEU A 49 -2.29 7.87 -15.61
CA LEU A 49 -2.09 8.62 -14.36
C LEU A 49 -3.05 8.18 -13.24
N ARG A 50 -4.26 7.71 -13.59
CA ARG A 50 -5.20 7.12 -12.62
C ARG A 50 -4.68 5.79 -12.06
N GLU A 51 -4.04 4.96 -12.88
CA GLU A 51 -3.44 3.71 -12.41
C GLU A 51 -2.37 3.97 -11.34
N TYR A 52 -1.56 5.01 -11.51
CA TYR A 52 -0.57 5.43 -10.52
C TYR A 52 -1.21 5.92 -9.20
N LYS A 53 -2.34 6.63 -9.28
CA LYS A 53 -3.11 7.04 -8.09
C LYS A 53 -3.68 5.82 -7.35
N GLU A 54 -4.21 4.84 -8.07
CA GLU A 54 -4.65 3.58 -7.44
C GLU A 54 -3.50 2.84 -6.74
N ILE A 55 -2.30 2.88 -7.31
CA ILE A 55 -1.10 2.32 -6.67
C ILE A 55 -0.75 3.10 -5.39
N GLN A 56 -0.81 4.43 -5.43
CA GLN A 56 -0.58 5.28 -4.26
C GLN A 56 -1.52 4.91 -3.11
N ASP A 57 -2.82 4.80 -3.38
CA ASP A 57 -3.83 4.53 -2.36
C ASP A 57 -3.62 3.13 -1.73
N LYS A 58 -3.19 2.15 -2.54
CA LYS A 58 -2.82 0.81 -2.05
C LYS A 58 -1.53 0.82 -1.23
N ILE A 59 -0.53 1.63 -1.60
CA ILE A 59 0.69 1.78 -0.80
C ILE A 59 0.34 2.38 0.58
N GLU A 60 -0.57 3.35 0.64
CA GLU A 60 -1.02 3.92 1.90
C GLU A 60 -1.70 2.86 2.80
N VAL A 61 -2.42 1.90 2.22
CA VAL A 61 -2.96 0.75 2.97
C VAL A 61 -1.85 -0.10 3.57
N LEU A 62 -0.74 -0.34 2.86
CA LEU A 62 0.43 -1.06 3.41
C LEU A 62 1.12 -0.26 4.54
N GLU A 63 1.26 1.04 4.37
CA GLU A 63 1.81 1.93 5.41
C GLU A 63 0.94 1.89 6.67
N LYS A 64 -0.39 1.97 6.51
CA LYS A 64 -1.36 1.81 7.60
C LYS A 64 -1.27 0.44 8.27
N ALA A 65 -1.10 -0.63 7.50
CA ALA A 65 -0.91 -1.97 8.05
C ALA A 65 0.34 -2.06 8.93
N SER A 66 1.47 -1.45 8.52
CA SER A 66 2.68 -1.41 9.35
C SER A 66 2.44 -0.71 10.70
N ALA A 67 1.74 0.42 10.69
CA ALA A 67 1.40 1.16 11.90
C ALA A 67 0.44 0.38 12.80
N GLU A 68 -0.52 -0.34 12.23
CA GLU A 68 -1.46 -1.17 12.99
C GLU A 68 -0.78 -2.36 13.67
N VAL A 69 0.21 -2.98 13.02
CA VAL A 69 1.03 -4.05 13.62
C VAL A 69 1.87 -3.50 14.77
N GLU A 70 2.50 -2.33 14.59
CA GLU A 70 3.27 -1.65 15.65
C GLU A 70 2.37 -1.33 16.86
N ARG A 71 1.17 -0.75 16.63
CA ARG A 71 0.21 -0.49 17.70
C ARG A 71 -0.27 -1.76 18.40
N SER A 72 -0.56 -2.81 17.64
CA SER A 72 -0.98 -4.10 18.18
C SER A 72 0.10 -4.74 19.06
N LYS A 73 1.37 -4.58 18.69
CA LYS A 73 2.51 -4.99 19.51
C LYS A 73 2.50 -4.25 20.85
N ASP A 74 2.37 -2.93 20.83
CA ASP A 74 2.37 -2.11 22.05
C ASP A 74 1.15 -2.38 22.94
N GLU A 75 -0.03 -2.57 22.34
CA GLU A 75 -1.25 -2.98 23.06
C GLU A 75 -1.07 -4.34 23.74
N MET A 76 -0.44 -5.29 23.05
CA MET A 76 -0.19 -6.63 23.60
C MET A 76 0.82 -6.61 24.75
N ASP A 77 1.85 -5.76 24.66
CA ASP A 77 2.84 -5.61 25.73
C ASP A 77 2.21 -5.09 27.03
N ASN A 78 1.20 -4.24 26.91
CA ASN A 78 0.49 -3.63 28.05
C ASN A 78 -0.72 -4.45 28.51
N SER A 79 -1.10 -5.50 27.79
CA SER A 79 -2.26 -6.32 28.12
C SER A 79 -1.91 -7.43 29.12
N PHE A 80 -2.65 -7.46 30.23
CA PHE A 80 -2.59 -8.52 31.23
C PHE A 80 -3.66 -9.60 31.03
N ASN A 81 -4.68 -9.34 30.21
CA ASN A 81 -5.78 -10.27 29.97
C ASN A 81 -5.47 -11.23 28.80
N PRO A 82 -5.48 -12.56 29.02
CA PRO A 82 -5.24 -13.54 27.97
C PRO A 82 -6.17 -13.41 26.77
N ASP A 83 -7.46 -13.13 27.00
CA ASP A 83 -8.44 -13.00 25.91
C ASP A 83 -8.14 -11.79 25.01
N ASP A 84 -7.61 -10.71 25.58
CA ASP A 84 -7.25 -9.51 24.83
C ASP A 84 -6.06 -9.80 23.92
N LYS A 85 -5.06 -10.55 24.40
CA LYS A 85 -3.90 -10.97 23.61
C LYS A 85 -4.32 -11.82 22.41
N THR A 86 -5.18 -12.82 22.63
CA THR A 86 -5.75 -13.66 21.57
C THR A 86 -6.49 -12.83 20.52
N ARG A 87 -7.29 -11.83 20.94
CA ARG A 87 -7.95 -10.91 19.99
C ARG A 87 -6.96 -10.06 19.19
N ILE A 88 -5.88 -9.60 19.82
CA ILE A 88 -4.82 -8.83 19.15
C ILE A 88 -4.11 -9.69 18.11
N ILE A 89 -3.76 -10.93 18.43
CA ILE A 89 -3.13 -11.87 17.48
C ILE A 89 -4.02 -12.06 16.24
N LYS A 90 -5.33 -12.32 16.43
CA LYS A 90 -6.29 -12.44 15.31
C LYS A 90 -6.42 -11.16 14.48
N ARG A 91 -6.42 -9.99 15.13
CA ARG A 91 -6.47 -8.70 14.42
C ARG A 91 -5.22 -8.49 13.57
N VAL A 92 -4.05 -8.83 14.09
CA VAL A 92 -2.80 -8.78 13.32
C VAL A 92 -2.84 -9.76 12.17
N ASP A 93 -3.24 -11.02 12.37
CA ASP A 93 -3.34 -12.00 11.28
C ASP A 93 -4.21 -11.48 10.11
N LYS A 94 -5.40 -10.93 10.42
CA LYS A 94 -6.27 -10.29 9.42
C LYS A 94 -5.61 -9.11 8.73
N THR A 95 -4.87 -8.28 9.48
CA THR A 95 -4.10 -7.16 8.93
C THR A 95 -3.04 -7.67 7.96
N LEU A 96 -2.34 -8.75 8.31
CA LEU A 96 -1.32 -9.34 7.47
C LEU A 96 -1.91 -9.92 6.17
N GLN A 97 -3.06 -10.60 6.25
CA GLN A 97 -3.79 -11.12 5.08
C GLN A 97 -4.21 -9.99 4.12
N ASN A 98 -4.79 -8.91 4.64
CA ASN A 98 -5.21 -7.75 3.84
C ASN A 98 -4.02 -7.06 3.18
N ALA A 99 -2.92 -6.90 3.91
CA ALA A 99 -1.71 -6.29 3.38
C ALA A 99 -1.06 -7.16 2.30
N ARG A 100 -1.02 -8.49 2.45
CA ARG A 100 -0.57 -9.40 1.37
C ARG A 100 -1.43 -9.26 0.11
N ALA A 101 -2.75 -9.29 0.24
CA ALA A 101 -3.66 -9.11 -0.90
C ALA A 101 -3.42 -7.77 -1.61
N THR A 102 -3.23 -6.69 -0.83
CA THR A 102 -2.91 -5.36 -1.35
C THR A 102 -1.55 -5.34 -2.06
N SER A 103 -0.54 -5.96 -1.46
CA SER A 103 0.81 -6.08 -2.01
C SER A 103 0.82 -6.85 -3.33
N THR A 104 0.07 -7.93 -3.45
CA THR A 104 -0.09 -8.69 -4.71
C THR A 104 -0.74 -7.82 -5.79
N GLN A 105 -1.75 -7.01 -5.46
CA GLN A 105 -2.37 -6.09 -6.42
C GLN A 105 -1.42 -5.00 -6.90
N ILE A 106 -0.59 -4.44 -5.99
CA ILE A 106 0.44 -3.46 -6.38
C ILE A 106 1.46 -4.13 -7.29
N LYS A 107 1.94 -5.33 -6.93
CA LYS A 107 2.89 -6.11 -7.74
C LYS A 107 2.36 -6.38 -9.14
N GLU A 108 1.11 -6.84 -9.27
CA GLU A 108 0.49 -7.10 -10.58
C GLU A 108 0.44 -5.83 -11.44
N LYS A 109 0.07 -4.68 -10.85
CA LYS A 109 0.03 -3.40 -11.57
C LYS A 109 1.42 -2.89 -11.98
N LEU A 110 2.43 -3.06 -11.14
CA LEU A 110 3.79 -2.56 -11.43
C LEU A 110 4.56 -3.50 -12.36
N VAL A 111 4.57 -4.80 -12.08
CA VAL A 111 5.50 -5.77 -12.70
C VAL A 111 4.81 -7.02 -13.27
N GLY A 112 3.48 -7.11 -13.21
CA GLY A 112 2.74 -8.20 -13.85
C GLY A 112 2.88 -8.19 -15.38
N PRO A 113 2.37 -9.22 -16.08
CA PRO A 113 2.47 -9.35 -17.54
C PRO A 113 1.88 -8.15 -18.32
N LYS A 114 0.89 -7.47 -17.72
CA LYS A 114 0.27 -6.24 -18.25
C LYS A 114 0.60 -5.00 -17.40
N GLY A 115 1.57 -5.13 -16.50
CA GLY A 115 1.99 -4.10 -15.58
C GLY A 115 2.76 -2.97 -16.27
N LEU A 116 2.93 -1.88 -15.52
CA LEU A 116 3.53 -0.63 -15.99
C LEU A 116 4.97 -0.83 -16.49
N LYS A 117 5.76 -1.73 -15.89
CA LYS A 117 7.12 -2.04 -16.35
C LYS A 117 7.16 -2.48 -17.82
N ILE A 118 6.34 -3.46 -18.18
CA ILE A 118 6.30 -4.03 -19.54
C ILE A 118 5.64 -3.04 -20.50
N ARG A 119 4.56 -2.37 -20.06
CA ARG A 119 3.85 -1.39 -20.88
C ARG A 119 4.76 -0.20 -21.25
N ASN A 120 5.49 0.35 -20.29
CA ASN A 120 6.44 1.44 -20.52
C ASN A 120 7.54 1.00 -21.49
N ALA A 121 8.05 -0.23 -21.37
CA ALA A 121 9.06 -0.76 -22.29
C ALA A 121 8.53 -0.93 -23.73
N ASN A 122 7.30 -1.43 -23.90
CA ASN A 122 6.67 -1.58 -25.21
C ASN A 122 6.42 -0.22 -25.88
N LEU A 123 5.86 0.74 -25.14
CA LEU A 123 5.60 2.10 -25.63
C LEU A 123 6.90 2.79 -26.06
N LYS A 124 7.98 2.62 -25.29
CA LYS A 124 9.32 3.12 -25.65
C LYS A 124 9.85 2.51 -26.95
N ALA A 125 9.55 1.23 -27.22
CA ALA A 125 9.95 0.56 -28.46
C ALA A 125 9.10 0.99 -29.67
N GLU A 126 7.81 1.26 -29.46
CA GLU A 126 6.87 1.70 -30.48
C GLU A 126 7.09 3.16 -30.90
N GLU A 127 7.44 4.05 -29.95
CA GLU A 127 7.50 5.49 -30.20
C GLU A 127 8.62 5.90 -31.18
N LYS A 128 9.60 5.05 -31.54
CA LYS A 128 10.75 5.24 -32.49
C LYS A 128 11.58 6.53 -32.36
N GLU A 129 11.09 7.53 -31.63
CA GLU A 129 11.67 8.83 -31.36
C GLU A 129 12.21 8.77 -29.93
N GLN A 130 13.52 8.57 -29.83
CA GLN A 130 14.24 8.73 -28.57
C GLN A 130 13.91 10.10 -27.97
N GLY A 131 13.37 10.14 -26.74
CA GLY A 131 13.26 11.39 -25.98
C GLY A 131 11.89 12.07 -25.95
N SER A 132 10.80 11.34 -26.20
CA SER A 132 9.46 11.83 -25.84
C SER A 132 9.37 12.09 -24.34
N VAL A 133 9.08 13.32 -23.93
CA VAL A 133 8.85 13.74 -22.53
C VAL A 133 7.87 12.81 -21.81
N LYS A 134 6.92 12.21 -22.53
CA LYS A 134 5.96 11.24 -21.98
C LYS A 134 6.64 9.94 -21.54
N THR A 135 7.59 9.44 -22.31
CA THR A 135 8.34 8.22 -21.99
C THR A 135 9.22 8.43 -20.74
N GLU A 136 9.86 9.59 -20.62
CA GLU A 136 10.60 9.94 -19.39
C GLU A 136 9.68 10.06 -18.17
N ILE A 137 8.50 10.69 -18.33
CA ILE A 137 7.51 10.78 -17.25
C ILE A 137 7.06 9.37 -16.81
N ARG A 138 6.78 8.47 -17.74
CA ARG A 138 6.37 7.09 -17.44
C ARG A 138 7.45 6.32 -16.68
N GLU A 139 8.71 6.41 -17.11
CA GLU A 139 9.83 5.76 -16.41
C GLU A 139 10.03 6.34 -15.01
N ASN A 140 9.98 7.67 -14.86
CA ASN A 140 10.13 8.34 -13.58
C ASN A 140 8.99 7.98 -12.60
N LEU A 141 7.73 7.97 -13.05
CA LEU A 141 6.59 7.58 -12.23
C LEU A 141 6.70 6.12 -11.79
N TYR A 142 6.99 5.20 -12.71
CA TYR A 142 7.21 3.79 -12.38
C TYR A 142 8.30 3.63 -11.31
N ASN A 143 9.46 4.26 -11.50
CA ASN A 143 10.57 4.15 -10.55
C ASN A 143 10.22 4.75 -9.18
N PHE A 144 9.53 5.90 -9.16
CA PHE A 144 9.06 6.53 -7.94
C PHE A 144 8.13 5.62 -7.14
N TYR A 145 7.09 5.07 -7.79
CA TYR A 145 6.13 4.20 -7.12
C TYR A 145 6.71 2.84 -6.74
N MET A 146 7.62 2.28 -7.53
CA MET A 146 8.34 1.05 -7.18
C MET A 146 9.19 1.26 -5.92
N LYS A 147 9.91 2.39 -5.82
CA LYS A 147 10.68 2.74 -4.62
C LYS A 147 9.77 2.97 -3.41
N LYS A 148 8.67 3.71 -3.58
CA LYS A 148 7.72 3.95 -2.49
C LYS A 148 7.12 2.64 -1.98
N TYR A 149 6.69 1.77 -2.89
CA TYR A 149 6.19 0.44 -2.57
C TYR A 149 7.23 -0.40 -1.82
N PHE A 150 8.48 -0.44 -2.29
CA PHE A 150 9.55 -1.17 -1.63
C PHE A 150 9.80 -0.67 -0.20
N LEU A 151 9.83 0.65 0.03
CA LEU A 151 10.02 1.22 1.36
C LEU A 151 8.86 0.92 2.30
N ALA A 152 7.62 1.06 1.82
CA ALA A 152 6.43 0.71 2.59
C ALA A 152 6.42 -0.78 2.97
N HIS A 153 6.75 -1.65 2.01
CA HIS A 153 6.82 -3.08 2.24
C HIS A 153 7.96 -3.46 3.19
N LYS A 154 9.13 -2.82 3.08
CA LYS A 154 10.25 -3.02 4.02
C LYS A 154 9.83 -2.70 5.46
N LYS A 155 9.14 -1.58 5.68
CA LYS A 155 8.63 -1.19 7.01
C LYS A 155 7.60 -2.20 7.52
N TYR A 156 6.67 -2.60 6.66
CA TYR A 156 5.65 -3.60 6.97
C TYR A 156 6.26 -4.98 7.31
N THR A 157 7.24 -5.46 6.55
CA THR A 157 7.96 -6.71 6.84
C THR A 157 8.70 -6.63 8.18
N SER A 158 9.37 -5.51 8.46
CA SER A 158 10.10 -5.31 9.72
C SER A 158 9.18 -5.33 10.94
N SER A 159 8.09 -4.57 10.91
CA SER A 159 7.09 -4.54 12.00
C SER A 159 6.44 -5.91 12.22
N SER A 160 6.08 -6.60 11.13
CA SER A 160 5.52 -7.95 11.18
C SER A 160 6.48 -8.97 11.79
N LYS A 161 7.77 -8.91 11.44
CA LYS A 161 8.79 -9.78 12.04
C LYS A 161 8.93 -9.55 13.54
N ILE A 162 9.00 -8.28 13.99
CA ILE A 162 9.08 -7.93 15.41
C ILE A 162 7.86 -8.48 16.16
N PHE A 163 6.65 -8.26 15.64
CA PHE A 163 5.43 -8.80 16.25
C PHE A 163 5.45 -10.33 16.34
N LYS A 164 5.85 -11.01 15.25
CA LYS A 164 5.99 -12.47 15.20
C LYS A 164 6.95 -12.99 16.28
N ASP A 165 8.12 -12.39 16.41
CA ASP A 165 9.12 -12.79 17.40
C ASP A 165 8.59 -12.57 18.84
N GLU A 166 7.83 -11.49 19.06
CA GLU A 166 7.21 -11.21 20.36
C GLU A 166 6.14 -12.24 20.73
N VAL A 167 5.16 -12.50 19.86
CA VAL A 167 4.11 -13.51 20.12
C VAL A 167 4.71 -14.89 20.31
N HIS A 168 5.71 -15.24 19.49
CA HIS A 168 6.38 -16.53 19.56
C HIS A 168 7.03 -16.75 20.93
N ASN A 169 7.84 -15.79 21.38
CA ASN A 169 8.55 -15.89 22.65
C ASN A 169 7.59 -15.88 23.85
N ARG A 170 6.48 -15.15 23.76
CA ARG A 170 5.44 -15.13 24.79
C ARG A 170 4.72 -16.47 24.89
N THR A 171 4.20 -16.98 23.78
CA THR A 171 3.53 -18.29 23.77
C THR A 171 4.47 -19.41 24.21
N LYS A 172 5.74 -19.37 23.81
CA LYS A 172 6.74 -20.32 24.31
C LYS A 172 6.89 -20.26 25.83
N ARG A 173 6.92 -19.07 26.43
CA ARG A 173 6.95 -18.93 27.90
C ARG A 173 5.68 -19.46 28.57
N GLU A 174 4.51 -19.22 27.97
CA GLU A 174 3.23 -19.74 28.48
C GLU A 174 3.17 -21.28 28.41
N ILE A 175 3.71 -21.90 27.36
CA ILE A 175 3.82 -23.36 27.24
C ILE A 175 4.76 -23.95 28.30
N LYS A 176 5.90 -23.30 28.59
CA LYS A 176 6.86 -23.79 29.60
C LYS A 176 6.28 -23.87 31.00
N VAL A 177 5.27 -23.05 31.33
CA VAL A 177 4.55 -23.13 32.62
C VAL A 177 3.85 -24.48 32.79
N LEU A 178 3.56 -25.17 31.67
CA LEU A 178 2.94 -26.50 31.65
C LEU A 178 3.96 -27.65 31.79
N ASN A 179 5.21 -27.37 32.18
CA ASN A 179 6.32 -28.34 32.33
C ASN A 179 6.71 -29.09 31.05
N LEU A 180 6.44 -28.49 29.88
CA LEU A 180 6.94 -28.98 28.59
C LEU A 180 8.38 -28.54 28.35
N SER A 181 9.16 -29.38 27.67
CA SER A 181 10.52 -29.03 27.23
C SER A 181 10.51 -27.91 26.19
N ASP A 182 11.67 -27.27 26.01
CA ASP A 182 11.85 -26.22 25.00
C ASP A 182 11.60 -26.74 23.59
N GLU A 183 12.00 -27.98 23.30
CA GLU A 183 11.82 -28.65 22.03
C GLU A 183 10.35 -28.96 21.75
N GLU A 184 9.61 -29.43 22.75
CA GLU A 184 8.17 -29.68 22.64
C GLU A 184 7.39 -28.38 22.45
N ALA A 185 7.75 -27.31 23.19
CA ALA A 185 7.11 -26.01 23.04
C ALA A 185 7.30 -25.42 21.64
N GLU A 186 8.52 -25.53 21.08
CA GLU A 186 8.81 -25.09 19.72
C GLU A 186 8.03 -25.91 18.68
N ALA A 187 8.00 -27.25 18.86
CA ALA A 187 7.27 -28.14 17.97
C ALA A 187 5.77 -27.82 17.93
N LEU A 188 5.17 -27.49 19.08
CA LEU A 188 3.77 -27.08 19.16
C LEU A 188 3.49 -25.77 18.42
N ILE A 189 4.37 -24.78 18.54
CA ILE A 189 4.19 -23.48 17.88
C ILE A 189 4.43 -23.58 16.36
N GLU A 190 5.41 -24.37 15.92
CA GLU A 190 5.73 -24.49 14.50
C GLU A 190 4.81 -25.46 13.74
N LYS A 191 4.59 -26.65 14.31
CA LYS A 191 3.83 -27.73 13.65
C LYS A 191 2.34 -27.63 13.95
N GLY A 192 1.97 -26.93 15.02
CA GLY A 192 0.62 -26.92 15.54
C GLY A 192 0.35 -28.14 16.41
N VAL A 193 -0.87 -28.21 16.92
CA VAL A 193 -1.27 -29.23 17.88
C VAL A 193 -1.61 -30.55 17.17
N ASP A 194 -0.80 -31.59 17.35
CA ASP A 194 -1.12 -32.95 16.89
C ASP A 194 -2.22 -33.55 17.79
N GLN A 195 -3.16 -34.29 17.19
CA GLN A 195 -4.15 -35.07 17.89
C GLN A 195 -3.53 -36.04 18.92
N LYS A 196 -2.35 -36.61 18.65
CA LYS A 196 -1.60 -37.43 19.64
C LYS A 196 -1.13 -36.63 20.85
N PHE A 197 -0.77 -35.36 20.65
CA PHE A 197 -0.38 -34.47 21.74
C PHE A 197 -1.59 -34.13 22.62
N ILE A 198 -2.75 -33.88 21.99
CA ILE A 198 -4.03 -33.71 22.70
C ILE A 198 -4.35 -34.96 23.51
N GLU A 199 -4.24 -36.14 22.91
CA GLU A 199 -4.55 -37.42 23.57
C GLU A 199 -3.58 -37.76 24.71
N GLN A 200 -2.29 -37.38 24.63
CA GLN A 200 -1.31 -37.60 25.71
C GLN A 200 -1.44 -36.64 26.89
N GLN A 201 -1.78 -35.36 26.63
CA GLN A 201 -1.79 -34.31 27.66
C GLN A 201 -3.19 -33.96 28.19
N LEU A 202 -4.27 -34.14 27.42
CA LEU A 202 -5.66 -33.83 27.83
C LEU A 202 -6.38 -34.98 28.54
N PHE A 203 -5.69 -35.75 29.39
CA PHE A 203 -6.37 -36.65 30.33
C PHE A 203 -7.17 -35.90 31.43
N GLY A 204 -7.19 -34.55 31.42
CA GLY A 204 -7.99 -33.71 32.31
C GLY A 204 -8.54 -32.44 31.66
N GLU A 205 -9.54 -31.81 32.28
CA GLU A 205 -10.16 -30.53 31.87
C GLU A 205 -9.28 -29.31 32.23
N ASP A 206 -8.00 -29.32 31.87
CA ASP A 206 -7.14 -28.16 32.09
C ASP A 206 -7.47 -27.04 31.06
N GLN A 207 -8.20 -26.03 31.52
CA GLN A 207 -8.57 -24.85 30.73
C GLN A 207 -7.34 -24.04 30.28
N ASN A 208 -6.26 -24.04 31.07
CA ASN A 208 -5.04 -23.32 30.70
C ASN A 208 -4.34 -24.01 29.54
N LEU A 209 -4.28 -25.34 29.55
CA LEU A 209 -3.72 -26.12 28.45
C LEU A 209 -4.50 -25.85 27.15
N LYS A 210 -5.84 -25.88 27.18
CA LYS A 210 -6.68 -25.57 26.01
C LYS A 210 -6.42 -24.17 25.46
N HIS A 211 -6.31 -23.17 26.33
CA HIS A 211 -6.03 -21.79 25.93
C HIS A 211 -4.66 -21.67 25.26
N VAL A 212 -3.62 -22.23 25.86
CA VAL A 212 -2.25 -22.17 25.31
C VAL A 212 -2.15 -22.89 23.97
N LEU A 213 -2.85 -24.02 23.80
CA LEU A 213 -2.90 -24.75 22.54
C LEU A 213 -3.59 -23.95 21.43
N ALA A 214 -4.70 -23.28 21.72
CA ALA A 214 -5.37 -22.41 20.76
C ALA A 214 -4.46 -21.22 20.37
N GLN A 215 -3.77 -20.61 21.33
CA GLN A 215 -2.85 -19.52 21.07
C GLN A 215 -1.64 -19.97 20.22
N ALA A 216 -1.12 -21.18 20.44
CA ALA A 216 -0.04 -21.74 19.62
C ALA A 216 -0.44 -21.90 18.15
N ASP A 217 -1.67 -22.32 17.88
CA ASP A 217 -2.18 -22.41 16.50
C ASP A 217 -2.36 -21.02 15.86
N GLU A 218 -2.79 -20.01 16.63
CA GLU A 218 -2.86 -18.63 16.15
C GLU A 218 -1.46 -18.05 15.83
N VAL A 219 -0.46 -18.33 16.67
CA VAL A 219 0.94 -17.93 16.43
C VAL A 219 1.51 -18.63 15.20
N LYS A 220 1.12 -19.88 14.94
CA LYS A 220 1.49 -20.59 13.70
C LYS A 220 0.99 -19.85 12.46
N GLN A 221 -0.25 -19.35 12.47
CA GLN A 221 -0.80 -18.56 11.35
C GLN A 221 -0.01 -17.25 11.16
N ILE A 222 0.35 -16.56 12.24
CA ILE A 222 1.25 -15.39 12.18
C ILE A 222 2.61 -15.76 11.58
N ASN A 223 3.22 -16.86 12.03
CA ASN A 223 4.51 -17.32 11.52
C ASN A 223 4.46 -17.59 10.01
N GLN A 224 3.47 -18.36 9.55
CA GLN A 224 3.24 -18.62 8.13
C GLN A 224 3.05 -17.30 7.37
N GLY A 225 2.25 -16.42 7.95
CA GLY A 225 1.94 -15.15 7.37
C GLY A 225 3.12 -14.20 7.19
N VAL A 226 4.04 -14.16 8.15
CA VAL A 226 5.27 -13.37 8.06
C VAL A 226 6.26 -13.97 7.08
N ARG A 227 6.29 -15.30 6.92
CA ARG A 227 7.11 -15.97 5.89
C ARG A 227 6.69 -15.54 4.49
N GLU A 228 5.39 -15.59 4.18
CA GLU A 228 4.86 -15.15 2.88
C GLU A 228 5.23 -13.68 2.56
N ILE A 229 5.13 -12.79 3.56
CA ILE A 229 5.51 -11.38 3.39
C ILE A 229 7.01 -11.25 3.12
N LEU A 230 7.83 -12.04 3.81
CA LEU A 230 9.29 -12.02 3.60
C LEU A 230 9.65 -12.49 2.19
N GLU A 231 8.99 -13.54 1.70
CA GLU A 231 9.16 -14.04 0.32
C GLU A 231 8.83 -12.94 -0.69
N MET A 232 7.68 -12.27 -0.54
CA MET A 232 7.30 -11.13 -1.39
C MET A 232 8.34 -10.01 -1.34
N PHE A 233 8.86 -9.69 -0.15
CA PHE A 233 9.90 -8.67 0.03
C PHE A 233 11.21 -9.03 -0.69
N GLN A 234 11.64 -10.28 -0.62
CA GLN A 234 12.83 -10.75 -1.32
C GLN A 234 12.68 -10.70 -2.83
N GLU A 235 11.51 -11.09 -3.35
CA GLU A 235 11.19 -10.95 -4.78
C GLU A 235 11.27 -9.49 -5.23
N MET A 236 10.78 -8.54 -4.41
CA MET A 236 10.88 -7.12 -4.71
C MET A 236 12.30 -6.56 -4.64
N ALA A 237 13.12 -7.03 -3.69
CA ALA A 237 14.52 -6.60 -3.59
C ALA A 237 15.27 -6.89 -4.90
N GLY A 238 15.07 -8.08 -5.49
CA GLY A 238 15.65 -8.42 -6.79
C GLY A 238 15.17 -7.52 -7.94
N LEU A 239 13.98 -6.91 -7.84
CA LEU A 239 13.47 -5.97 -8.83
C LEU A 239 14.06 -4.56 -8.65
N VAL A 240 14.38 -4.16 -7.43
CA VAL A 240 14.92 -2.83 -7.09
C VAL A 240 16.44 -2.77 -7.24
N ASP A 241 17.16 -3.82 -6.87
CA ASP A 241 18.64 -3.87 -7.00
C ASP A 241 19.10 -3.78 -8.47
N ALA A 242 18.27 -4.23 -9.41
CA ALA A 242 18.51 -4.06 -10.85
C ALA A 242 18.39 -2.60 -11.34
N GLN A 243 17.99 -1.64 -10.49
CA GLN A 243 17.69 -0.24 -10.85
C GLN A 243 18.61 0.80 -10.15
N GLN A 244 19.71 0.38 -9.51
CA GLN A 244 20.52 1.21 -8.60
C GLN A 244 21.20 2.44 -9.26
N GLU A 245 21.29 2.53 -10.60
CA GLU A 245 21.88 3.68 -11.30
C GLU A 245 20.91 4.87 -11.47
N THR A 246 19.60 4.67 -11.29
CA THR A 246 18.59 5.71 -11.56
C THR A 246 18.19 6.54 -10.33
N ILE A 247 18.70 6.22 -9.14
CA ILE A 247 18.23 6.83 -7.87
C ILE A 247 18.63 8.31 -7.71
N ASP A 248 19.85 8.68 -8.12
CA ASP A 248 20.33 10.07 -7.95
C ASP A 248 19.76 11.02 -9.01
N ASN A 249 19.51 10.50 -10.23
CA ASN A 249 18.88 11.27 -11.30
C ASN A 249 17.37 11.49 -11.03
N ILE A 250 16.70 10.62 -10.27
CA ILE A 250 15.30 10.77 -9.90
C ILE A 250 15.06 12.05 -9.09
N THR A 251 15.97 12.50 -8.21
CA THR A 251 15.75 13.73 -7.43
C THR A 251 15.80 14.98 -8.33
N ALA A 252 16.71 14.98 -9.31
CA ALA A 252 16.83 16.06 -10.30
C ALA A 252 15.64 16.06 -11.28
N HIS A 253 15.22 14.88 -11.75
CA HIS A 253 14.06 14.76 -12.64
C HIS A 253 12.73 14.95 -11.90
N ILE A 254 12.60 14.58 -10.62
CA ILE A 254 11.42 14.88 -9.79
C ILE A 254 11.29 16.39 -9.58
N SER A 255 12.36 17.16 -9.41
CA SER A 255 12.22 18.63 -9.31
C SER A 255 11.56 19.24 -10.56
N ASN A 256 11.93 18.76 -11.75
CA ASN A 256 11.30 19.18 -13.01
C ASN A 256 9.92 18.53 -13.21
N THR A 257 9.74 17.28 -12.80
CA THR A 257 8.49 16.51 -12.93
C THR A 257 7.44 16.93 -11.89
N LYS A 258 7.83 17.46 -10.72
CA LYS A 258 6.94 17.94 -9.65
C LYS A 258 6.11 19.14 -10.11
N HIS A 259 6.68 19.99 -10.98
CA HIS A 259 5.92 21.07 -11.62
C HIS A 259 4.89 20.52 -12.62
N TYR A 260 5.23 19.45 -13.35
CA TYR A 260 4.34 18.82 -14.34
C TYR A 260 3.42 17.70 -13.79
N THR A 261 3.58 17.22 -12.56
CA THR A 261 2.82 16.07 -12.01
C THR A 261 2.16 16.36 -10.67
N GLY A 262 2.70 17.27 -9.84
CA GLY A 262 2.03 17.70 -8.61
C GLY A 262 0.80 18.53 -8.92
N GLU A 263 0.98 19.59 -9.73
CA GLU A 263 -0.14 20.42 -10.21
C GLU A 263 -1.00 19.64 -11.22
N ALA A 264 -0.40 18.85 -12.12
CA ALA A 264 -1.21 18.08 -13.08
C ALA A 264 -2.03 16.96 -12.43
N VAL A 265 -1.57 16.26 -11.40
CA VAL A 265 -2.40 15.25 -10.71
C VAL A 265 -3.56 15.91 -9.94
N ILE A 266 -3.35 17.11 -9.39
CA ILE A 266 -4.41 17.91 -8.76
C ILE A 266 -5.39 18.45 -9.81
N GLU A 267 -4.90 18.99 -10.92
CA GLU A 267 -5.73 19.43 -12.06
C GLU A 267 -6.45 18.26 -12.74
N LEU A 268 -5.86 17.06 -12.79
CA LEU A 268 -6.50 15.85 -13.30
C LEU A 268 -7.56 15.30 -12.36
N HIS A 269 -7.38 15.46 -11.05
CA HIS A 269 -8.44 15.18 -10.07
C HIS A 269 -9.64 16.10 -10.30
N ALA A 270 -9.39 17.41 -10.41
CA ALA A 270 -10.44 18.37 -10.73
C ALA A 270 -11.08 18.07 -12.09
N ALA A 271 -10.29 17.81 -13.14
CA ALA A 271 -10.79 17.53 -14.49
C ALA A 271 -11.60 16.24 -14.57
N ALA A 272 -11.22 15.18 -13.85
CA ALA A 272 -11.99 13.93 -13.79
C ALA A 272 -13.34 14.11 -13.08
N GLU A 273 -13.38 14.87 -11.99
CA GLU A 273 -14.62 15.25 -11.32
C GLU A 273 -15.50 16.15 -12.20
N TYR A 274 -14.90 17.13 -12.89
CA TYR A 274 -15.59 17.98 -13.87
C TYR A 274 -16.16 17.18 -15.04
N GLN A 275 -15.44 16.17 -15.56
CA GLN A 275 -15.92 15.33 -16.66
C GLN A 275 -17.09 14.44 -16.24
N LEU A 276 -17.06 13.89 -15.02
CA LEU A 276 -18.18 13.13 -14.44
C LEU A 276 -19.41 14.03 -14.22
N ALA A 277 -19.21 15.24 -13.71
CA ALA A 277 -20.27 16.23 -13.53
C ALA A 277 -20.85 16.70 -14.87
N ALA A 278 -20.00 16.93 -15.87
CA ALA A 278 -20.40 17.33 -17.22
C ALA A 278 -21.22 16.24 -17.92
N ARG A 279 -20.85 14.96 -17.80
CA ARG A 279 -21.62 13.83 -18.35
C ARG A 279 -23.01 13.72 -17.70
N LYS A 280 -23.12 13.90 -16.38
CA LYS A 280 -24.41 13.91 -15.67
C LYS A 280 -25.30 15.09 -16.12
N LYS A 281 -24.70 16.28 -16.30
CA LYS A 281 -25.41 17.48 -16.77
C LYS A 281 -25.84 17.38 -18.24
N MET A 282 -24.99 16.83 -19.12
CA MET A 282 -25.34 16.58 -20.52
C MET A 282 -26.51 15.61 -20.64
N LEU A 283 -26.52 14.53 -19.85
CA LEU A 283 -27.61 13.56 -19.84
C LEU A 283 -28.92 14.20 -19.36
N ALA A 284 -28.86 15.04 -18.33
CA ALA A 284 -30.02 15.80 -17.84
C ALA A 284 -30.55 16.78 -18.89
N CYS A 285 -29.68 17.52 -19.58
CA CYS A 285 -30.07 18.41 -20.67
C CYS A 285 -30.65 17.65 -21.86
N ALA A 286 -30.09 16.50 -22.24
CA ALA A 286 -30.61 15.67 -23.32
C ALA A 286 -32.01 15.10 -23.01
N ILE A 287 -32.26 14.70 -21.76
CA ILE A 287 -33.59 14.27 -21.30
C ILE A 287 -34.58 15.44 -21.36
N LEU A 288 -34.19 16.64 -20.93
CA LEU A 288 -35.03 17.83 -21.02
C LEU A 288 -35.37 18.20 -22.48
N PHE A 289 -34.40 18.13 -23.40
CA PHE A 289 -34.65 18.36 -24.82
C PHE A 289 -35.61 17.31 -25.42
N LEU A 290 -35.48 16.04 -25.04
CA LEU A 290 -36.40 14.98 -25.47
C LEU A 290 -37.83 15.22 -24.98
N VAL A 291 -38.00 15.70 -23.74
CA VAL A 291 -39.31 16.03 -23.17
C VAL A 291 -39.95 17.26 -23.83
N ILE A 292 -39.16 18.19 -24.38
CA ILE A 292 -39.66 19.39 -25.07
C ILE A 292 -40.07 19.09 -26.52
N ILE A 293 -39.46 18.08 -27.16
CA ILE A 293 -39.69 17.72 -28.57
C ILE A 293 -40.90 16.77 -28.74
N VAL A 294 -41.24 15.98 -27.71
CA VAL A 294 -42.42 15.08 -27.68
C VAL A 294 -43.66 15.85 -27.22
#